data_AF-A0A7X8LHC5-F1
#
_entry.id   AF-A0A7X8LHC5-F1
#
_cell.length_a   1.000
_cell.length_b   1.000
_cell.length_c   1.000
_cell.angle_alpha   90.00
_cell.angle_beta   90.00
_cell.angle_gamma   90.00
#
_symmetry.space_group_name_H-M   'P 1'
#
loop_
_entity.id
_entity.type
_entity.pdbx_description
1 polymer ?
#
loop_
_entity_poly.entity_id
_entity_poly.type
_entity_poly.pdbx_seq_one_letter_code
_entity_poly.pdbx_strand_id
1 'polypeptide(L)'
;MKIERQSEAYPAVHHIGIVVVRGFAGRGEVVDILAEHEVTEPLHDGQRSCRGTYETLRVSVRVTTREQLEALDTRLRAVEGVKLLL
;
A
#
# COMPACT_ATOMS: atom_id res chain seq x y z
N MET A 1 -4.93 17.24 -31.15
CA MET A 1 -4.87 15.84 -30.68
C MET A 1 -3.41 15.48 -30.42
N LYS A 2 -3.01 15.49 -29.14
CA LYS A 2 -2.16 14.51 -28.44
C LYS A 2 -1.85 15.09 -27.06
N ILE A 3 -2.24 14.32 -26.06
CA ILE A 3 -2.13 14.62 -24.63
C ILE A 3 -0.70 14.24 -24.23
N GLU A 4 0.13 15.22 -23.92
CA GLU A 4 1.49 15.00 -23.39
C GLU A 4 1.53 15.48 -21.95
N ARG A 5 1.18 14.61 -21.00
CA ARG A 5 1.56 14.73 -19.59
C ARG A 5 1.51 13.35 -18.93
N GLN A 6 2.54 12.51 -19.07
CA GLN A 6 2.70 11.35 -18.19
C GLN A 6 4.16 11.04 -17.81
N SER A 7 5.11 11.93 -18.09
CA SER A 7 6.54 11.60 -17.96
C SER A 7 7.22 12.08 -16.66
N GLU A 8 6.52 12.78 -15.77
CA GLU A 8 7.13 13.42 -14.57
C GLU A 8 6.60 12.92 -13.22
N ALA A 9 5.74 11.89 -13.20
CA ALA A 9 5.15 11.40 -11.95
C ALA A 9 6.04 10.43 -11.17
N TYR A 10 7.13 9.94 -11.76
CA TYR A 10 8.00 8.95 -11.15
C TYR A 10 9.48 9.31 -11.36
N PRO A 11 10.38 8.96 -10.41
CA PRO A 11 10.11 8.24 -9.17
C PRO A 11 9.36 9.08 -8.13
N ALA A 12 8.47 8.45 -7.37
CA ALA A 12 7.68 9.11 -6.32
C ALA A 12 7.57 8.24 -5.07
N VAL A 13 7.41 8.90 -3.92
CA VAL A 13 7.06 8.24 -2.67
C VAL A 13 5.53 8.21 -2.55
N HIS A 14 4.99 7.02 -2.36
CA HIS A 14 3.57 6.79 -2.14
C HIS A 14 3.34 6.37 -0.69
N HIS A 15 2.44 7.08 -0.02
CA HIS A 15 1.94 6.72 1.31
C HIS A 15 0.70 5.88 1.13
N ILE A 16 0.72 4.63 1.60
CA ILE A 16 -0.36 3.66 1.40
C ILE A 16 -1.01 3.37 2.75
N GLY A 17 -2.33 3.58 2.82
CA GLY A 17 -3.15 3.15 3.94
C GLY A 17 -3.82 1.81 3.65
N ILE A 18 -3.45 0.75 4.35
CA ILE A 18 -4.02 -0.59 4.17
C ILE A 18 -5.10 -0.81 5.23
N VAL A 19 -6.37 -0.81 4.83
CA VAL A 19 -7.48 -1.08 5.74
C VAL A 19 -7.67 -2.59 5.83
N VAL A 20 -7.56 -3.12 7.05
CA VAL A 20 -7.69 -4.55 7.35
C VAL A 20 -8.73 -4.78 8.44
N VAL A 21 -9.24 -6.01 8.51
CA VAL A 21 -10.09 -6.44 9.64
C VAL A 21 -9.28 -6.47 10.94
N ARG A 22 -9.93 -6.20 12.08
CA ARG A 22 -9.27 -6.30 13.37
C ARG A 22 -8.75 -7.72 13.62
N GLY A 23 -7.52 -7.83 14.11
CA GLY A 23 -6.86 -9.13 14.33
C GLY A 23 -6.30 -9.72 13.03
N PHE A 24 -6.01 -8.86 12.07
CA PHE A 24 -5.42 -9.23 10.78
C PHE A 24 -4.12 -10.03 10.97
N ALA A 25 -4.12 -11.27 10.49
CA ALA A 25 -2.99 -12.18 10.58
C ALA A 25 -2.01 -12.03 9.38
N GLY A 26 -2.43 -11.43 8.28
CA GLY A 26 -1.65 -11.29 7.05
C GLY A 26 -0.52 -10.25 7.10
N ARG A 27 -0.11 -9.78 8.29
CA ARG A 27 0.94 -8.75 8.40
C ARG A 27 2.28 -9.22 7.83
N GLY A 28 2.63 -10.49 8.03
CA GLY A 28 3.85 -11.08 7.46
C GLY A 28 3.84 -11.05 5.94
N GLU A 29 2.73 -11.49 5.33
CA GLU A 29 2.56 -11.49 3.88
C GLU A 29 2.64 -10.07 3.28
N VAL A 30 2.05 -9.07 3.95
CA VAL A 30 2.20 -7.66 3.55
C VAL A 30 3.67 -7.22 3.60
N VAL A 31 4.41 -7.60 4.65
CA VAL A 31 5.85 -7.28 4.77
C VAL A 31 6.65 -7.96 3.65
N ASP A 32 6.35 -9.22 3.33
CA ASP A 32 7.02 -9.97 2.25
C ASP A 32 6.78 -9.31 0.88
N ILE A 33 5.55 -8.86 0.61
CA ILE A 33 5.23 -8.10 -0.61
C ILE A 33 6.02 -6.79 -0.67
N LEU A 34 6.14 -6.08 0.45
CA LEU A 34 6.84 -4.80 0.53
C LEU A 34 8.37 -4.95 0.45
N ALA A 35 8.93 -6.11 0.79
CA ALA A 35 10.38 -6.35 0.77
C ALA A 35 10.99 -6.25 -0.65
N GLU A 36 10.18 -6.39 -1.69
CA GLU A 36 10.59 -6.21 -3.09
C GLU A 36 10.71 -4.74 -3.50
N HIS A 37 10.36 -3.79 -2.62
CA HIS A 37 10.29 -2.37 -2.91
C HIS A 37 11.13 -1.56 -1.94
N GLU A 38 11.48 -0.33 -2.35
CA GLU A 38 12.21 0.60 -1.49
C GLU A 38 11.23 1.23 -0.49
N VAL A 39 11.13 0.61 0.69
CA VAL A 39 10.31 1.11 1.80
C VAL A 39 11.00 2.30 2.45
N THR A 40 10.42 3.49 2.30
CA THR A 40 10.91 4.74 2.90
C THR A 40 10.38 4.94 4.32
N GLU A 41 9.24 4.34 4.64
CA GLU A 41 8.69 4.30 6.00
C GLU A 41 8.10 2.91 6.27
N PRO A 42 8.61 2.18 7.29
CA PRO A 42 8.16 0.82 7.57
C PRO A 42 6.67 0.70 7.89
N LEU A 43 6.15 -0.51 7.66
CA LEU A 43 4.76 -0.86 7.97
C LEU A 43 4.47 -0.69 9.47
N HIS A 44 3.65 0.29 9.81
CA HIS A 44 3.28 0.62 11.18
C HIS A 44 1.76 0.74 11.34
N ASP A 45 1.30 0.73 12.59
CA ASP A 45 -0.12 0.87 12.89
C ASP A 45 -0.55 2.32 12.67
N GLY A 46 -1.60 2.50 11.88
CA GLY A 46 -2.26 3.78 11.65
C GLY A 46 -3.45 3.97 12.57
N GLN A 47 -4.48 4.63 12.04
CA GLN A 47 -5.69 4.93 12.79
C GLN A 47 -6.58 3.69 12.95
N ARG A 48 -7.16 3.52 14.14
CA ARG A 48 -8.20 2.50 14.38
C ARG A 48 -9.57 3.10 14.06
N SER A 49 -10.42 2.33 13.40
CA SER A 49 -11.79 2.78 13.14
C SER A 49 -12.57 2.89 14.46
N CYS A 50 -13.43 3.91 14.59
CA CYS A 50 -14.16 4.22 15.82
C CYS A 50 -15.09 3.09 16.30
N ARG A 51 -15.48 2.19 15.38
CA ARG A 51 -16.33 1.02 15.67
C ARG A 51 -15.55 -0.27 15.94
N GLY A 52 -14.21 -0.23 15.85
CA GLY A 52 -13.33 -1.33 16.26
C GLY A 52 -13.37 -2.58 15.37
N THR A 53 -14.01 -2.52 14.20
CA THR A 53 -14.07 -3.65 13.23
C THR A 53 -12.84 -3.67 12.31
N TYR A 54 -12.30 -2.50 12.01
CA TYR A 54 -11.17 -2.33 11.11
C TYR A 54 -10.04 -1.54 11.75
N GLU A 55 -8.83 -1.83 11.31
CA GLU A 55 -7.63 -1.06 11.59
C GLU A 55 -6.91 -0.71 10.29
N THR A 56 -6.20 0.42 10.29
CA THR A 56 -5.39 0.84 9.15
C THR A 56 -3.93 0.57 9.47
N LEU A 57 -3.22 -0.12 8.58
CA LEU A 57 -1.76 -0.15 8.55
C LEU A 57 -1.28 0.93 7.58
N ARG A 58 -0.10 1.48 7.83
CA ARG A 58 0.51 2.52 6.98
C ARG A 58 1.91 2.11 6.58
N VAL A 59 2.26 2.41 5.34
CA VAL A 59 3.60 2.22 4.80
C VAL A 59 3.88 3.31 3.77
N SER A 60 5.13 3.71 3.65
CA SER A 60 5.59 4.58 2.56
C SER A 60 6.60 3.85 1.70
N VAL A 61 6.38 3.84 0.39
CA VAL A 61 7.25 3.15 -0.57
C VAL A 61 7.65 4.10 -1.69
N ARG A 62 8.90 4.03 -2.13
CA ARG A 62 9.36 4.68 -3.35
C ARG A 62 9.12 3.73 -4.52
N VAL A 63 8.39 4.20 -5.53
CA VAL A 63 8.16 3.47 -6.78
C VAL A 63 8.70 4.27 -7.96
N THR A 64 9.19 3.55 -8.96
CA THR A 64 9.90 4.14 -10.11
C THR A 64 9.05 4.18 -11.38
N THR A 65 7.95 3.43 -11.41
CA THR A 65 7.01 3.43 -12.54
C THR A 65 5.56 3.26 -12.07
N ARG A 66 4.62 3.55 -12.97
CA ARG A 66 3.18 3.33 -12.76
C ARG A 66 2.86 1.85 -12.58
N GLU A 67 3.48 1.01 -13.41
CA GLU A 67 3.26 -0.44 -13.43
C GLU A 67 3.70 -1.09 -12.11
N GLN A 68 4.79 -0.60 -11.49
CA GLN A 68 5.19 -1.05 -10.17
C GLN A 68 4.12 -0.73 -9.12
N LEU A 69 3.55 0.47 -9.15
CA LEU A 69 2.50 0.88 -8.23
C LEU A 69 1.22 0.04 -8.42
N GLU A 70 0.83 -0.22 -9.67
CA GLU A 70 -0.35 -1.04 -9.99
C GLU A 70 -0.16 -2.52 -9.59
N ALA A 71 1.04 -3.06 -9.80
CA ALA A 71 1.38 -4.41 -9.38
C ALA A 71 1.38 -4.54 -7.85
N LEU A 72 1.91 -3.53 -7.14
CA LEU A 72 1.87 -3.46 -5.67
C LEU A 72 0.42 -3.42 -5.16
N ASP A 73 -0.41 -2.52 -5.70
CA ASP A 73 -1.83 -2.39 -5.31
C ASP A 73 -2.58 -3.72 -5.51
N THR A 74 -2.36 -4.37 -6.66
CA THR A 74 -2.98 -5.67 -6.96
C THR A 74 -2.57 -6.75 -5.96
N ARG A 75 -1.28 -6.86 -5.64
CA ARG A 75 -0.77 -7.86 -4.68
C ARG A 75 -1.26 -7.61 -3.27
N LEU A 76 -1.22 -6.36 -2.81
CA LEU A 76 -1.71 -6.00 -1.48
C LEU A 76 -3.22 -6.28 -1.33
N ARG A 77 -4.03 -6.04 -2.36
CA ARG A 77 -5.47 -6.39 -2.35
C ARG A 77 -5.74 -7.89 -2.33
N ALA A 78 -4.81 -8.70 -2.81
CA ALA A 78 -4.96 -10.16 -2.82
C ALA A 78 -4.74 -10.78 -1.44
N VAL A 79 -4.09 -10.07 -0.50
CA VAL A 79 -3.86 -10.56 0.86
C VAL A 79 -5.18 -10.71 1.61
N GLU A 80 -5.42 -11.90 2.17
CA GLU A 80 -6.66 -12.20 2.87
C GLU A 80 -6.86 -11.28 4.08
N GLY A 81 -7.99 -10.58 4.12
CA GLY A 81 -8.32 -9.66 5.21
C GLY A 81 -8.03 -8.20 4.91
N VAL A 82 -7.31 -7.89 3.83
CA VAL A 82 -7.26 -6.54 3.24
C VAL A 82 -8.63 -6.21 2.64
N LYS A 83 -9.13 -5.01 2.96
CA LYS A 83 -10.45 -4.53 2.52
C LYS A 83 -10.35 -3.35 1.58
N LEU A 84 -9.35 -2.50 1.78
CA LEU A 84 -9.17 -1.29 0.99
C LEU A 84 -7.71 -0.82 1.07
N LEU A 85 -7.25 -0.16 0.02
CA LEU A 85 -6.02 0.63 -0.01
C LEU A 85 -6.39 2.11 -0.21
N LEU A 86 -5.71 3.00 0.52
CA LEU A 86 -5.93 4.44 0.57
C LEU A 86 -4.67 5.20 0.17
#